data_AF-A0A0P9CFX9-F1
#
_entry.id   AF-A0A0P9CFX9-F1
#
_cell.length_a   1.000
_cell.length_b   1.000
_cell.length_c   1.000
_cell.angle_alpha   90.00
_cell.angle_beta   90.00
_cell.angle_gamma   90.00
#
_symmetry.space_group_name_H-M   'P 1'
#
loop_
_entity.id
_entity.type
_entity.pdbx_description
1 polymer ?
#
loop_
_entity_poly.entity_id
_entity_poly.type
_entity_poly.pdbx_seq_one_letter_code
_entity_poly.pdbx_strand_id
1 'polypeptide(L)'
;VFEISREPPAGFGFPPPVNGVQQSRVDRYRSARDYPNIALLRVAVPQAQIADALNRFRQQRPVLDSLELILRWLGFVWGVGAGNCNPLYDGMGIPAAAMLEIVFGAVGFDLTPGLESRSSCPEAIWQAAKWWYEYYEQEANKSLVGAYYIGNELGDPI
;
A
#
# COMPACT_ATOMS: atom_id res chain seq x y z
N VAL A 1 -0.11 8.98 10.11
CA VAL A 1 -0.06 8.15 8.89
C VAL A 1 -1.38 7.47 8.70
N PHE A 2 -1.74 7.16 7.46
CA PHE A 2 -2.89 6.32 7.15
C PHE A 2 -2.38 4.96 6.67
N GLU A 3 -2.95 3.89 7.20
CA GLU A 3 -2.53 2.52 6.92
C GLU A 3 -3.74 1.59 6.78
N ILE A 4 -3.55 0.47 6.08
CA ILE A 4 -4.43 -0.70 6.19
C ILE A 4 -3.59 -1.81 6.80
N SER A 5 -3.73 -2.02 8.11
CA SER A 5 -2.98 -3.05 8.84
C SER A 5 -3.66 -4.41 8.70
N ARG A 6 -2.86 -5.47 8.55
CA ARG A 6 -3.31 -6.87 8.70
C ARG A 6 -3.51 -7.24 10.17
N GLU A 7 -2.90 -6.50 11.09
CA GLU A 7 -3.07 -6.64 12.54
C GLU A 7 -3.21 -5.24 13.17
N PRO A 8 -4.42 -4.66 13.17
CA PRO A 8 -4.70 -3.43 13.87
C PRO A 8 -4.42 -3.56 15.38
N PRO A 9 -3.82 -2.54 16.03
CA PRO A 9 -3.59 -2.54 17.49
C PRO A 9 -4.85 -2.78 18.32
N ALA A 10 -5.99 -2.27 17.85
CA ALA A 10 -7.27 -2.40 18.51
C ALA A 10 -8.07 -3.64 18.04
N GLY A 11 -7.47 -4.49 17.20
CA GLY A 11 -8.18 -5.54 16.47
C GLY A 11 -9.10 -4.99 15.39
N PHE A 12 -9.68 -5.88 14.58
CA PHE A 12 -10.57 -5.49 13.48
C PHE A 12 -11.98 -5.12 13.96
N GLY A 13 -12.40 -5.60 15.13
CA GLY A 13 -13.75 -5.36 15.67
C GLY A 13 -14.85 -5.76 14.68
N PHE A 14 -15.96 -5.01 14.69
CA PHE A 14 -16.98 -5.07 13.63
C PHE A 14 -16.46 -4.34 12.38
N PRO A 15 -16.79 -4.75 11.14
CA PRO A 15 -16.23 -4.17 9.92
C PRO A 15 -16.28 -2.64 9.95
N PRO A 16 -15.12 -1.97 9.95
CA PRO A 16 -15.08 -0.53 10.16
C PRO A 16 -15.78 0.20 9.01
N PRO A 17 -16.49 1.31 9.30
CA PRO A 17 -17.20 2.08 8.27
C PRO A 17 -16.25 2.79 7.30
N VAL A 18 -14.94 2.71 7.53
CA VAL A 18 -13.89 3.47 6.83
C VAL A 18 -13.07 2.63 5.85
N ASN A 19 -13.68 1.57 5.30
CA ASN A 19 -13.06 0.68 4.32
C ASN A 19 -11.64 0.24 4.75
N GLY A 20 -11.51 -0.29 5.97
CA GLY A 20 -10.26 -0.82 6.51
C GLY A 20 -9.15 0.20 6.83
N VAL A 21 -9.29 1.47 6.42
CA VAL A 21 -8.27 2.50 6.64
C VAL A 21 -8.22 2.95 8.09
N GLN A 22 -7.02 2.97 8.64
CA GLN A 22 -6.72 3.34 10.01
C GLN A 22 -5.78 4.54 10.04
N GLN A 23 -5.92 5.37 11.08
CA GLN A 23 -4.97 6.44 11.36
C GLN A 23 -4.04 6.00 12.48
N SER A 24 -2.74 6.17 12.26
CA SER A 24 -1.69 5.71 13.17
C SER A 24 -0.54 6.71 13.25
N ARG A 25 0.46 6.42 14.09
CA ARG A 25 1.66 7.26 14.30
C ARG A 25 2.85 6.69 13.55
N VAL A 26 3.66 7.55 12.92
CA VAL A 26 4.91 7.13 12.25
C VAL A 26 5.85 6.43 13.23
N ASP A 27 5.91 6.92 14.48
CA ASP A 27 6.78 6.36 15.53
C ASP A 27 6.55 4.87 15.80
N ARG A 28 5.41 4.30 15.40
CA ARG A 28 5.13 2.88 15.54
C ARG A 28 6.13 2.01 14.76
N TYR A 29 6.63 2.50 13.63
CA TYR A 29 7.59 1.77 12.80
C TYR A 29 9.04 1.97 13.26
N ARG A 30 9.28 2.54 14.45
CA ARG A 30 10.64 2.81 14.95
C ARG A 30 11.40 1.54 15.37
N SER A 31 10.68 0.48 15.75
CA SER A 31 11.30 -0.76 16.23
C SER A 31 11.97 -1.52 15.08
N ALA A 32 13.30 -1.51 15.03
CA ALA A 32 14.06 -2.26 14.03
C ALA A 32 13.84 -3.79 14.15
N ARG A 33 13.45 -4.27 15.34
CA ARG A 33 13.08 -5.69 15.55
C ARG A 33 11.80 -6.07 14.82
N ASP A 34 10.78 -5.20 14.87
CA ASP A 34 9.46 -5.49 14.31
C ASP A 34 9.37 -5.06 12.84
N TYR A 35 10.14 -4.03 12.47
CA TYR A 35 10.20 -3.45 11.13
C TYR A 35 11.67 -3.33 10.69
N PRO A 36 12.34 -4.44 10.34
CA PRO A 36 13.77 -4.45 10.01
C PRO A 36 14.08 -3.69 8.72
N ASN A 37 13.08 -3.57 7.83
CA ASN A 37 13.23 -3.02 6.50
C ASN A 37 12.16 -1.94 6.29
N ILE A 38 12.59 -0.70 6.05
CA ILE A 38 11.67 0.43 5.80
C ILE A 38 12.12 1.17 4.55
N ALA A 39 11.19 1.31 3.60
CA ALA A 39 11.33 2.16 2.44
C ALA A 39 10.46 3.42 2.58
N LEU A 40 11.00 4.57 2.16
CA LEU A 40 10.31 5.85 2.07
C LEU A 40 10.36 6.33 0.63
N LEU A 41 9.19 6.62 0.07
CA LEU A 41 9.02 7.19 -1.26
C LEU A 41 8.41 8.59 -1.14
N ARG A 42 9.00 9.56 -1.81
CA ARG A 42 8.45 10.91 -1.94
C ARG A 42 7.91 11.11 -3.35
N VAL A 43 6.63 11.44 -3.45
CA VAL A 43 5.94 11.71 -4.71
C VAL A 43 5.63 13.20 -4.85
N ALA A 44 5.79 13.77 -6.04
CA ALA A 44 5.52 15.19 -6.33
C ALA A 44 4.01 15.49 -6.50
N VAL A 45 3.17 15.07 -5.55
CA VAL A 45 1.72 15.31 -5.59
C VAL A 45 1.28 16.16 -4.39
N PRO A 46 0.41 17.17 -4.57
CA PRO A 46 -0.10 17.97 -3.47
C PRO A 46 -0.84 17.11 -2.42
N GLN A 47 -0.37 17.16 -1.18
CA GLN A 47 -0.91 16.36 -0.07
C GLN A 47 -2.42 16.56 0.14
N ALA A 48 -2.93 17.78 -0.08
CA ALA A 48 -4.35 18.08 0.06
C ALA A 48 -5.22 17.24 -0.89
N GLN A 49 -4.78 17.07 -2.15
CA GLN A 49 -5.52 16.27 -3.13
C GLN A 49 -5.53 14.78 -2.76
N ILE A 50 -4.40 14.27 -2.24
CA ILE A 50 -4.30 12.91 -1.71
C ILE A 50 -5.21 12.72 -0.49
N ALA A 51 -5.28 13.69 0.41
CA ALA A 51 -6.15 13.62 1.57
C ALA A 51 -7.64 13.55 1.17
N ASP A 52 -8.05 14.34 0.17
CA ASP A 52 -9.42 14.31 -0.36
C ASP A 52 -9.74 13.00 -1.07
N ALA A 53 -8.81 12.48 -1.89
CA ALA A 53 -8.93 11.17 -2.53
C ALA A 53 -9.03 10.03 -1.50
N LEU A 54 -8.20 10.08 -0.45
CA LEU A 54 -8.25 9.12 0.64
C LEU A 54 -9.58 9.18 1.41
N ASN A 55 -10.09 10.37 1.69
CA ASN A 55 -11.38 10.52 2.36
C ASN A 55 -12.54 9.93 1.53
N ARG A 56 -12.49 10.07 0.20
CA ARG A 56 -13.45 9.41 -0.70
C ARG A 56 -13.29 7.88 -0.66
N PHE A 57 -12.06 7.36 -0.76
CA PHE A 57 -11.78 5.92 -0.70
C PHE A 57 -12.32 5.28 0.60
N ARG A 58 -12.15 5.95 1.74
CA ARG A 58 -12.66 5.49 3.04
C ARG A 58 -14.17 5.27 3.06
N GLN A 59 -14.92 6.01 2.25
CA GLN A 59 -16.38 5.97 2.19
C GLN A 59 -16.89 5.09 1.04
N GLN A 60 -16.03 4.67 0.12
CA GLN A 60 -16.40 3.95 -1.10
C GLN A 60 -15.86 2.52 -1.07
N ARG A 61 -16.77 1.55 -0.97
CA ARG A 61 -16.47 0.12 -1.14
C ARG A 61 -16.60 -0.42 -2.58
N PRO A 62 -17.43 0.15 -3.48
CA PRO A 62 -17.55 -0.39 -4.84
C PRO A 62 -16.26 -0.33 -5.67
N VAL A 63 -15.39 0.66 -5.41
CA VAL A 63 -14.11 0.81 -6.12
C VAL A 63 -13.11 -0.25 -5.70
N LEU A 64 -13.03 -0.52 -4.39
CA LEU A 64 -12.29 -1.64 -3.81
C LEU A 64 -12.82 -1.86 -2.39
N ASP A 65 -13.35 -3.05 -2.11
CA ASP A 65 -13.67 -3.44 -0.74
C ASP A 65 -12.38 -3.95 -0.10
N SER A 66 -11.71 -3.08 0.64
CA SER A 66 -10.43 -3.43 1.26
C SER A 66 -10.62 -4.41 2.42
N LEU A 67 -11.81 -4.46 3.04
CA LEU A 67 -12.10 -5.40 4.12
C LEU A 67 -12.21 -6.81 3.58
N GLU A 68 -12.92 -6.97 2.46
CA GLU A 68 -12.93 -8.24 1.73
C GLU A 68 -11.51 -8.68 1.38
N LEU A 69 -10.71 -7.76 0.83
CA LEU A 69 -9.33 -8.05 0.45
C LEU A 69 -8.45 -8.43 1.65
N ILE A 70 -8.60 -7.76 2.80
CA ILE A 70 -7.93 -8.13 4.06
C ILE A 70 -8.31 -9.55 4.47
N LEU A 71 -9.59 -9.91 4.45
CA LEU A 71 -10.04 -11.24 4.84
C LEU A 71 -9.48 -12.33 3.93
N ARG A 72 -9.41 -12.07 2.61
CA ARG A 72 -8.79 -13.01 1.65
C ARG A 72 -7.30 -13.20 1.94
N TRP A 73 -6.57 -12.11 2.22
CA TRP A 73 -5.15 -12.19 2.60
C TRP A 73 -4.92 -12.88 3.94
N LEU A 74 -5.77 -12.64 4.95
CA LEU A 74 -5.70 -13.35 6.24
C LEU A 74 -5.96 -14.85 6.05
N GLY A 75 -6.94 -15.23 5.23
CA GLY A 75 -7.22 -16.61 4.90
C GLY A 75 -6.01 -17.31 4.27
N PHE A 76 -5.34 -16.65 3.32
CA PHE A 76 -4.08 -17.15 2.73
C PHE A 76 -2.97 -17.30 3.78
N VAL A 77 -2.70 -16.27 4.59
CA VAL A 77 -1.64 -16.29 5.62
C VAL A 77 -1.88 -17.39 6.66
N TRP A 78 -3.14 -17.66 7.02
CA TRP A 78 -3.49 -18.72 7.96
C TRP A 78 -3.58 -20.11 7.34
N GLY A 79 -3.38 -20.25 6.02
CA GLY A 79 -3.47 -21.54 5.32
C GLY A 79 -4.89 -22.12 5.26
N VAL A 80 -5.92 -21.27 5.40
CA VAL A 80 -7.34 -21.66 5.34
C VAL A 80 -8.04 -21.13 4.09
N GLY A 81 -7.31 -20.40 3.24
CA GLY A 81 -7.81 -19.84 1.99
C GLY A 81 -8.14 -20.91 0.95
N ALA A 82 -9.15 -20.63 0.12
CA ALA A 82 -9.50 -21.52 -0.98
C ALA A 82 -8.29 -21.72 -1.92
N GLY A 83 -7.93 -22.98 -2.16
CA GLY A 83 -6.86 -23.35 -3.09
C GLY A 83 -5.42 -23.16 -2.61
N ASN A 84 -5.16 -22.66 -1.38
CA ASN A 84 -3.81 -22.34 -0.88
C ASN A 84 -2.98 -21.45 -1.83
N CYS A 85 -3.63 -20.73 -2.74
CA CYS A 85 -2.99 -19.88 -3.72
C CYS A 85 -2.80 -18.48 -3.14
N ASN A 86 -1.66 -17.87 -3.45
CA ASN A 86 -1.41 -16.47 -3.16
C ASN A 86 -2.47 -15.61 -3.87
N PRO A 87 -3.26 -14.77 -3.16
CA PRO A 87 -4.32 -13.95 -3.76
C PRO A 87 -3.82 -13.08 -4.92
N LEU A 88 -2.54 -12.71 -4.91
CA LEU A 88 -1.93 -11.93 -5.96
C LEU A 88 -2.02 -12.61 -7.34
N TYR A 89 -2.03 -13.95 -7.41
CA TYR A 89 -2.19 -14.69 -8.67
C TYR A 89 -3.56 -14.53 -9.31
N ASP A 90 -4.57 -14.17 -8.51
CA ASP A 90 -5.94 -13.93 -8.97
C ASP A 90 -6.21 -12.42 -9.17
N GLY A 91 -5.17 -11.59 -9.25
CA GLY A 91 -5.31 -10.13 -9.38
C GLY A 91 -5.77 -9.44 -8.10
N MET A 92 -5.60 -10.08 -6.94
CA MET A 92 -5.96 -9.49 -5.66
C MET A 92 -4.71 -8.92 -4.97
N GLY A 93 -4.50 -7.62 -5.19
CA GLY A 93 -3.38 -6.88 -4.62
C GLY A 93 -3.35 -6.88 -3.10
N ILE A 94 -2.25 -6.42 -2.52
CA ILE A 94 -2.14 -6.23 -1.08
C ILE A 94 -2.98 -5.00 -0.69
N PRO A 95 -3.86 -5.05 0.34
CA PRO A 95 -4.82 -4.00 0.63
C PRO A 95 -4.25 -2.58 0.69
N ALA A 96 -3.13 -2.40 1.40
CA ALA A 96 -2.47 -1.10 1.52
C ALA A 96 -1.90 -0.61 0.18
N ALA A 97 -1.32 -1.50 -0.65
CA ALA A 97 -0.78 -1.14 -1.95
C ALA A 97 -1.89 -0.80 -2.95
N ALA A 98 -2.93 -1.63 -3.03
CA ALA A 98 -4.09 -1.38 -3.87
C ALA A 98 -4.84 -0.09 -3.48
N MET A 99 -4.91 0.23 -2.18
CA MET A 99 -5.41 1.54 -1.71
C MET A 99 -4.55 2.69 -2.26
N LEU A 100 -3.23 2.59 -2.17
CA LEU A 100 -2.34 3.64 -2.65
C LEU A 100 -2.51 3.86 -4.16
N GLU A 101 -2.56 2.80 -4.97
CA GLU A 101 -2.84 2.93 -6.42
C GLU A 101 -4.13 3.69 -6.71
N ILE A 102 -5.22 3.35 -6.01
CA ILE A 102 -6.51 3.99 -6.23
C ILE A 102 -6.48 5.46 -5.80
N VAL A 103 -5.86 5.76 -4.66
CA VAL A 103 -5.78 7.12 -4.11
C VAL A 103 -4.89 8.02 -4.97
N PHE A 104 -3.73 7.53 -5.42
CA PHE A 104 -2.85 8.27 -6.32
C PHE A 104 -3.43 8.35 -7.74
N GLY A 105 -4.04 7.27 -8.25
CA GLY A 105 -4.71 7.25 -9.54
C GLY A 105 -5.87 8.25 -9.62
N ALA A 106 -6.59 8.45 -8.51
CA ALA A 106 -7.68 9.44 -8.41
C ALA A 106 -7.20 10.91 -8.51
N VAL A 107 -5.91 11.17 -8.36
CA VAL A 107 -5.28 12.49 -8.59
C VAL A 107 -4.43 12.48 -9.87
N GLY A 108 -4.58 11.45 -10.69
CA GLY A 108 -3.91 11.29 -11.98
C GLY A 108 -2.45 10.87 -11.86
N PHE A 109 -2.00 10.38 -10.71
CA PHE A 109 -0.65 9.84 -10.55
C PHE A 109 -0.72 8.32 -10.54
N ASP A 110 -0.07 7.67 -11.49
CA ASP A 110 0.04 6.21 -11.50
C ASP A 110 1.23 5.82 -10.62
N LEU A 111 1.10 4.88 -9.68
CA LEU A 111 2.24 4.45 -8.86
C LEU A 111 2.97 3.29 -9.53
N THR A 112 2.25 2.41 -10.24
CA THR A 112 2.79 1.27 -10.97
C THR A 112 2.23 1.22 -12.39
N PRO A 113 2.80 1.96 -13.34
CA PRO A 113 2.19 2.02 -14.65
C PRO A 113 2.24 0.68 -15.36
N GLY A 114 1.15 0.37 -16.07
CA GLY A 114 0.96 -0.90 -16.76
C GLY A 114 0.50 -2.05 -15.86
N LEU A 115 0.35 -1.84 -14.55
CA LEU A 115 -0.28 -2.80 -13.64
C LEU A 115 -1.72 -2.37 -13.35
N GLU A 116 -2.64 -3.33 -13.25
CA GLU A 116 -4.00 -3.04 -12.79
C GLU A 116 -3.96 -2.56 -11.33
N SER A 117 -4.55 -1.39 -11.05
CA SER A 117 -4.52 -0.75 -9.72
C SER A 117 -4.97 -1.66 -8.56
N ARG A 118 -5.85 -2.62 -8.85
CA ARG A 118 -6.41 -3.56 -7.87
C ARG A 118 -5.45 -4.71 -7.53
N SER A 119 -4.48 -4.96 -8.39
CA SER A 119 -3.54 -6.07 -8.37
C SER A 119 -2.16 -5.68 -7.80
N SER A 120 -2.02 -4.46 -7.26
CA SER A 120 -0.73 -3.91 -6.83
C SER A 120 -0.22 -4.50 -5.50
N CYS A 121 1.10 -4.52 -5.35
CA CYS A 121 1.83 -4.94 -4.15
C CYS A 121 2.95 -3.94 -3.84
N PRO A 122 3.45 -3.88 -2.59
CA PRO A 122 4.56 -2.99 -2.22
C PRO A 122 5.80 -3.19 -3.09
N GLU A 123 6.08 -4.42 -3.51
CA GLU A 123 7.19 -4.74 -4.40
C GLU A 123 7.01 -4.10 -5.78
N ALA A 124 5.79 -4.12 -6.33
CA ALA A 124 5.50 -3.47 -7.61
C ALA A 124 5.72 -1.96 -7.51
N ILE A 125 5.20 -1.32 -6.45
CA ILE A 125 5.39 0.12 -6.18
C ILE A 125 6.87 0.45 -6.04
N TRP A 126 7.63 -0.38 -5.33
CA TRP A 126 9.07 -0.19 -5.18
C TRP A 126 9.84 -0.36 -6.50
N GLN A 127 9.51 -1.38 -7.31
CA GLN A 127 10.14 -1.57 -8.61
C GLN A 127 9.82 -0.41 -9.56
N ALA A 128 8.56 0.04 -9.60
CA ALA A 128 8.19 1.22 -10.36
C ALA A 128 8.99 2.44 -9.88
N ALA A 129 9.10 2.64 -8.57
CA ALA A 129 9.85 3.76 -8.02
C ALA A 129 11.35 3.72 -8.38
N LYS A 130 11.95 2.54 -8.39
CA LYS A 130 13.37 2.36 -8.68
C LYS A 130 13.71 2.51 -10.16
N TRP A 131 12.86 2.05 -11.06
CA TRP A 131 13.19 1.92 -12.48
C TRP A 131 12.44 2.88 -13.40
N TRP A 132 11.34 3.49 -12.94
CA TRP A 132 10.48 4.32 -13.78
C TRP A 132 10.61 5.82 -13.46
N TYR A 133 11.55 6.23 -12.59
CA TYR A 133 11.80 7.65 -12.33
C TYR A 133 12.16 8.40 -13.63
N GLU A 134 12.90 7.76 -14.55
CA GLU A 134 13.26 8.34 -15.86
C GLU A 134 12.04 8.56 -16.77
N TYR A 135 11.03 7.67 -16.69
CA TYR A 135 9.77 7.83 -17.42
C TYR A 135 8.99 9.05 -16.91
N TYR A 136 8.97 9.25 -15.59
CA TYR A 136 8.30 10.39 -14.98
C TYR A 136 9.05 11.73 -15.12
N GLU A 137 10.36 11.71 -15.29
CA GLU A 137 11.12 12.94 -15.59
C GLU A 137 10.74 13.52 -16.96
N GLN A 138 10.35 12.67 -17.91
CA GLN A 138 9.86 13.10 -19.23
C GLN A 138 8.46 13.69 -19.16
N GLU A 139 7.60 13.19 -18.25
CA GLU A 139 6.32 13.80 -17.91
C GLU A 139 6.51 14.87 -16.82
N ALA A 140 6.96 16.06 -17.23
CA ALA A 140 7.44 17.21 -16.43
C ALA A 140 6.61 17.73 -15.21
N ASN A 141 5.62 17.01 -14.72
CA ASN A 141 4.76 17.39 -13.59
C ASN A 141 4.45 16.27 -12.57
N LYS A 142 4.98 15.04 -12.74
CA LYS A 142 4.63 13.90 -11.88
C LYS A 142 5.82 12.99 -11.61
N SER A 143 6.89 13.54 -11.02
CA SER A 143 8.08 12.74 -10.71
C SER A 143 8.12 12.19 -9.27
N LEU A 144 8.70 11.01 -9.12
CA LEU A 144 9.18 10.48 -7.84
C LEU A 144 10.42 11.28 -7.45
N VAL A 145 10.31 12.05 -6.37
CA VAL A 145 11.32 13.04 -5.95
C VAL A 145 12.44 12.39 -5.13
N GLY A 146 12.23 11.18 -4.62
CA GLY A 146 13.26 10.44 -3.92
C GLY A 146 12.78 9.12 -3.35
N ALA A 147 13.69 8.15 -3.29
CA ALA A 147 13.52 6.86 -2.64
C ALA A 147 14.65 6.67 -1.62
N TYR A 148 14.29 6.30 -0.40
CA TYR A 148 15.23 5.96 0.66
C TYR A 148 14.85 4.62 1.26
N TYR A 149 15.82 3.77 1.56
CA TYR A 149 15.60 2.46 2.14
C TYR A 149 16.65 2.19 3.21
N ILE A 150 16.21 1.65 4.34
CA ILE A 150 17.06 1.01 5.33
C ILE A 150 16.71 -0.47 5.29
N GLY A 151 17.72 -1.31 5.03
CA GLY A 151 17.60 -2.75 5.04
C GLY A 151 18.49 -3.36 6.10
N ASN A 152 18.00 -4.45 6.68
CA ASN A 152 18.82 -5.42 7.38
C ASN A 152 19.26 -6.49 6.37
N GLU A 153 20.56 -6.71 6.22
CA GLU A 153 21.05 -7.80 5.37
C GLU A 153 20.85 -9.14 6.08
N LEU A 154 20.70 -10.21 5.29
CA LEU A 154 20.48 -11.55 5.82
C LEU A 154 21.78 -12.01 6.50
N GLY A 155 21.88 -11.83 7.82
CA GLY A 155 23.09 -12.08 8.61
C GLY A 155 23.43 -10.99 9.63
N ASP A 156 22.77 -9.82 9.55
CA ASP A 156 22.93 -8.77 10.53
C ASP A 156 22.29 -9.17 11.88
N PRO A 157 22.99 -8.95 13.01
CA PRO A 157 22.43 -9.23 14.33
C PRO A 157 21.24 -8.29 14.61
N ILE A 158 20.10 -8.88 15.01
CA ILE A 158 18.90 -8.16 15.47
C ILE A 158 19.11 -7.61 16.88
#